data_AF-A0A7S1G7U7-F1
#
_entry.id   AF-A0A7S1G7U7-F1
#
_cell.length_a   1.000
_cell.length_b   1.000
_cell.length_c   1.000
_cell.angle_alpha   90.00
_cell.angle_beta   90.00
_cell.angle_gamma   90.00
#
_symmetry.space_group_name_H-M   'P 1'
#
loop_
_entity.id
_entity.type
_entity.pdbx_description
1 polymer ?
#
loop_
_entity_poly.entity_id
_entity_poly.type
_entity_poly.pdbx_seq_one_letter_code
_entity_poly.pdbx_strand_id
1 'polypeptide(L)'
;AHDKVIPARRPQKWDLPIVVFAASVLGLVATMSSMIILIAALMSSPLTYVDRTDKSAAPWFTTLLGRENCMGFTGDNAHLGANDICLTFGEIQTLIYLKISLSDFLTVFAARTKGFFWERRPGYALLIAFICATSISSVLSLEWFLPAEDDTVPDLSSSTASEDIKTTILNAVKMTKISGGSAGAVWIYCLIWAFLQDIAKVITYYVIAIVHHGDEEKRVEQRNKEIKLTTAIATDVRAARTRGLSRAGSTQLRARSGSVSSTGGGGVAASGDMEAVKARIRKIEAQLSKVDRLEGELEALRKVVMASDE
;
A
#
# COMPACT_ATOMS: atom_id res chain seq x y z
N ALA A 1 -8.93 6.20 21.81
CA ALA A 1 -7.80 6.47 20.90
C ALA A 1 -6.74 7.26 21.67
N HIS A 2 -5.65 6.62 22.09
CA HIS A 2 -4.59 7.23 22.93
C HIS A 2 -3.28 7.48 22.17
N ASP A 3 -3.31 7.41 20.83
CA ASP A 3 -2.13 7.62 20.00
C ASP A 3 -1.85 9.12 19.79
N LYS A 4 -0.70 9.58 20.26
CA LYS A 4 -0.28 10.99 20.19
C LYS A 4 0.29 11.30 18.80
N VAL A 5 -0.58 11.46 17.81
CA VAL A 5 -0.20 11.88 16.45
C VAL A 5 -0.17 13.41 16.39
N ILE A 6 0.91 13.98 15.84
CA ILE A 6 0.97 15.44 15.62
C ILE A 6 0.09 15.75 14.41
N PRO A 7 -0.92 16.64 14.54
CA PRO A 7 -1.79 16.99 13.44
C PRO A 7 -0.99 17.62 12.29
N ALA A 8 -1.41 17.36 11.06
CA ALA A 8 -0.80 17.97 9.90
C ALA A 8 -1.02 19.50 9.94
N ARG A 9 0.04 20.27 9.64
CA ARG A 9 -0.02 21.75 9.60
C ARG A 9 -0.94 22.30 8.52
N ARG A 10 -1.27 21.49 7.51
CA ARG A 10 -2.16 21.80 6.39
C ARG A 10 -3.35 20.84 6.38
N PRO A 11 -4.55 21.29 6.03
CA PRO A 11 -5.70 20.40 5.85
C PRO A 11 -5.35 19.34 4.80
N GLN A 12 -5.51 18.06 5.16
CA GLN A 12 -5.31 16.95 4.22
C GLN A 12 -6.67 16.52 3.68
N LYS A 13 -6.77 16.38 2.36
CA LYS A 13 -7.87 15.64 1.76
C LYS A 13 -7.60 14.16 1.99
N TRP A 14 -8.65 13.39 2.26
CA TRP A 14 -8.51 11.96 2.46
C TRP A 14 -8.36 11.26 1.10
N ASP A 15 -7.14 11.29 0.58
CA ASP A 15 -6.81 10.65 -0.69
C ASP A 15 -6.64 9.15 -0.47
N LEU A 16 -7.76 8.43 -0.49
CA LEU A 16 -7.82 6.96 -0.39
C LEU A 16 -6.85 6.24 -1.34
N PRO A 17 -6.68 6.66 -2.61
CA PRO A 17 -5.76 5.98 -3.53
C PRO A 17 -4.30 5.99 -3.05
N ILE A 18 -3.87 7.06 -2.39
CA ILE A 18 -2.51 7.21 -1.87
C ILE A 18 -2.28 6.20 -0.72
N VAL A 19 -3.26 6.06 0.16
CA VAL A 19 -3.19 5.12 1.29
C VAL A 19 -3.23 3.68 0.79
N VAL A 20 -4.09 3.37 -0.19
CA VAL A 20 -4.18 2.04 -0.80
C VAL A 20 -2.88 1.66 -1.51
N PHE A 21 -2.27 2.60 -2.25
CA PHE A 21 -0.99 2.36 -2.91
C PHE A 21 0.15 2.12 -1.89
N ALA A 22 0.22 2.92 -0.83
CA ALA A 22 1.20 2.68 0.23
C ALA A 22 0.99 1.32 0.92
N ALA A 23 -0.28 0.94 1.18
CA ALA A 23 -0.62 -0.35 1.77
C ALA A 23 -0.30 -1.53 0.85
N SER A 24 -0.49 -1.41 -0.47
CA SER A 24 -0.18 -2.48 -1.42
C SER A 24 1.34 -2.73 -1.51
N VAL A 25 2.16 -1.67 -1.50
CA VAL A 25 3.63 -1.80 -1.47
C VAL A 25 4.09 -2.48 -0.18
N LEU A 26 3.57 -2.05 0.98
CA LEU A 26 3.87 -2.66 2.27
C LEU A 26 3.44 -4.13 2.34
N GLY A 27 2.25 -4.44 1.80
CA GLY A 27 1.73 -5.80 1.70
C GLY A 27 2.62 -6.69 0.82
N LEU A 28 3.09 -6.19 -0.33
CA LEU A 28 3.99 -6.93 -1.22
C LEU A 28 5.33 -7.25 -0.56
N VAL A 29 5.90 -6.30 0.19
CA VAL A 29 7.13 -6.57 0.96
C VAL A 29 6.89 -7.64 2.03
N ALA A 30 5.75 -7.56 2.72
CA ALA A 30 5.38 -8.55 3.74
C ALA A 30 5.13 -9.95 3.16
N THR A 31 4.48 -10.05 1.99
CA THR A 31 4.25 -11.34 1.32
C THR A 31 5.55 -11.95 0.80
N MET A 32 6.45 -11.14 0.24
CA MET A 32 7.79 -11.60 -0.16
C MET A 32 8.56 -12.15 1.05
N SER A 33 8.55 -11.43 2.17
CA SER A 33 9.17 -11.89 3.42
C SER A 33 8.56 -13.22 3.92
N SER A 34 7.23 -13.39 3.86
CA SER A 34 6.57 -14.65 4.24
C SER A 34 6.90 -15.80 3.28
N MET A 35 6.95 -15.53 1.99
CA MET A 35 7.23 -16.55 0.98
C MET A 35 8.66 -17.06 1.09
N ILE A 36 9.62 -16.17 1.33
CA ILE A 36 11.04 -16.54 1.51
C ILE A 36 11.23 -17.45 2.72
N ILE A 37 10.65 -17.10 3.88
CA ILE A 37 10.81 -17.91 5.09
C ILE A 37 10.04 -19.24 5.00
N LEU A 38 8.89 -19.25 4.31
CA LEU A 38 8.12 -20.48 4.07
C LEU A 38 8.89 -21.43 3.14
N ILE A 39 9.41 -20.92 2.02
CA ILE A 39 10.21 -21.72 1.08
C ILE A 39 11.44 -22.28 1.80
N ALA A 40 12.14 -21.45 2.57
CA ALA A 40 13.32 -21.86 3.31
C ALA A 40 13.00 -22.93 4.39
N ALA A 41 11.88 -22.79 5.09
CA ALA A 41 11.41 -23.77 6.07
C ALA A 41 11.00 -25.09 5.42
N LEU A 42 10.27 -25.07 4.30
CA LEU A 42 9.90 -26.27 3.56
C LEU A 42 11.13 -27.00 3.00
N MET A 43 12.13 -26.26 2.51
CA MET A 43 13.41 -26.84 2.05
C MET A 43 14.20 -27.52 3.18
N SER A 44 13.92 -27.17 4.44
CA SER A 44 14.53 -27.78 5.63
C SER A 44 13.76 -29.00 6.18
N SER A 45 12.63 -29.36 5.55
CA SER A 45 11.79 -30.47 5.99
C SER A 45 12.34 -31.85 5.55
N PRO A 46 12.10 -32.93 6.34
CA PRO A 46 12.63 -34.27 6.07
C PRO A 46 12.18 -34.87 4.74
N LEU A 47 10.96 -34.54 4.28
CA LEU A 47 10.39 -35.06 3.04
C LEU A 47 11.18 -34.62 1.78
N THR A 48 11.85 -33.47 1.84
CA THR A 48 12.70 -32.99 0.74
C THR A 48 14.16 -33.50 0.87
N TYR A 49 14.53 -34.05 2.02
CA TYR A 49 15.89 -34.52 2.29
C TYR A 49 16.18 -35.90 1.67
N VAL A 50 15.16 -36.73 1.48
CA VAL A 50 15.29 -38.08 0.86
C VAL A 50 15.78 -38.03 -0.60
N ASP A 51 15.59 -36.91 -1.31
CA ASP A 51 15.95 -36.75 -2.72
C ASP A 51 17.26 -35.97 -2.96
N ARG A 52 17.93 -35.47 -1.90
CA ARG A 52 19.10 -34.59 -2.04
C ARG A 52 20.42 -35.32 -1.80
N THR A 53 21.07 -35.76 -2.88
CA THR A 53 22.41 -36.40 -2.86
C THR A 53 23.59 -35.43 -2.71
N ASP A 54 23.37 -34.11 -2.80
CA ASP A 54 24.40 -33.09 -2.66
C ASP A 54 24.47 -32.47 -1.25
N LYS A 55 25.54 -32.81 -0.51
CA LYS A 55 25.82 -32.40 0.88
C LYS A 55 26.23 -30.92 1.05
N SER A 56 26.31 -30.13 -0.03
CA SER A 56 26.88 -28.77 0.00
C SER A 56 25.86 -27.63 -0.06
N ALA A 57 24.56 -27.93 -0.10
CA ALA A 57 23.50 -26.93 -0.28
C ALA A 57 22.45 -26.97 0.85
N ALA A 58 22.89 -27.06 2.10
CA ALA A 58 22.00 -26.74 3.21
C ALA A 58 21.52 -25.28 3.00
N PRO A 59 20.21 -25.02 2.88
CA PRO A 59 19.74 -23.67 2.66
C PRO A 59 20.21 -22.80 3.82
N TRP A 60 20.70 -21.59 3.53
CA TRP A 60 21.29 -20.65 4.51
C TRP A 60 20.44 -20.46 5.78
N PHE A 61 19.13 -20.67 5.67
CA PHE A 61 18.17 -20.60 6.76
C PHE A 61 18.32 -21.71 7.80
N THR A 62 18.83 -22.89 7.44
CA THR A 62 19.15 -23.97 8.38
C THR A 62 20.32 -23.60 9.30
N THR A 63 21.31 -22.89 8.75
CA THR A 63 22.40 -22.27 9.49
C THR A 63 21.88 -21.14 10.38
N LEU A 64 20.96 -20.30 9.87
CA LEU A 64 20.32 -19.22 10.63
C LEU A 64 19.53 -19.74 11.86
N LEU A 65 18.83 -20.88 11.74
CA LEU A 65 18.10 -21.51 12.85
C LEU A 65 19.01 -22.16 13.90
N GLY A 66 20.34 -22.06 13.78
CA GLY A 66 21.30 -22.51 14.79
C GLY A 66 21.48 -24.03 14.86
N ARG A 67 21.22 -24.78 13.78
CA ARG A 67 21.49 -26.23 13.70
C ARG A 67 22.82 -26.54 13.01
N GLU A 68 23.90 -25.92 13.47
CA GLU A 68 25.24 -26.01 12.88
C GLU A 68 26.00 -27.33 13.17
N ASN A 69 25.45 -28.26 13.96
CA ASN A 69 25.98 -29.62 14.11
C ASN A 69 25.28 -30.64 13.18
N CYS A 70 25.08 -30.25 11.92
CA CYS A 70 24.47 -31.05 10.86
C CYS A 70 25.52 -31.62 9.91
N MET A 71 26.61 -32.14 10.47
CA MET A 71 27.70 -32.73 9.71
C MET A 71 28.02 -34.10 10.29
N GLY A 72 27.70 -35.16 9.54
CA GLY A 72 28.33 -36.46 9.73
C GLY A 72 27.43 -37.69 9.59
N PHE A 73 27.10 -38.07 8.34
CA PHE A 73 27.05 -39.50 8.03
C PHE A 73 28.46 -39.93 7.60
N THR A 74 29.29 -40.35 8.56
CA THR A 74 30.39 -41.31 8.36
C THR A 74 30.72 -41.95 9.71
N GLY A 75 30.46 -43.25 9.85
CA GLY A 75 30.90 -44.04 11.01
C GLY A 75 29.91 -45.12 11.43
N ASP A 76 30.16 -46.34 10.95
CA ASP A 76 29.69 -47.71 11.24
C ASP A 76 29.07 -48.07 12.63
N ASN A 77 28.30 -47.21 13.29
CA ASN A 77 27.56 -47.58 14.52
C ASN A 77 26.13 -47.01 14.49
N ALA A 78 25.31 -47.65 13.66
CA ALA A 78 23.88 -47.41 13.56
C ALA A 78 23.11 -48.13 14.68
N HIS A 79 23.13 -47.64 15.93
CA HIS A 79 22.21 -48.12 16.97
C HIS A 79 22.13 -47.12 18.13
N LEU A 80 21.24 -46.12 18.02
CA LEU A 80 20.54 -45.34 19.07
C LEU A 80 20.19 -43.96 18.49
N GLY A 81 19.06 -43.91 17.80
CA GLY A 81 18.63 -42.78 16.98
C GLY A 81 17.99 -41.62 17.74
N ALA A 82 17.66 -40.60 16.94
CA ALA A 82 16.76 -39.47 17.19
C ALA A 82 17.37 -38.14 17.68
N ASN A 83 18.36 -37.56 16.97
CA ASN A 83 18.64 -36.12 17.08
C ASN A 83 19.10 -35.45 15.76
N ASP A 84 18.80 -36.04 14.61
CA ASP A 84 19.23 -35.51 13.31
C ASP A 84 18.24 -34.51 12.69
N ILE A 85 18.79 -33.66 11.83
CA ILE A 85 18.34 -32.33 11.46
C ILE A 85 17.17 -32.33 10.49
N CYS A 86 15.98 -32.05 11.01
CA CYS A 86 14.76 -31.83 10.23
C CYS A 86 13.76 -31.04 11.07
N LEU A 87 13.34 -29.84 10.64
CA LEU A 87 12.20 -29.18 11.28
C LEU A 87 10.93 -30.00 10.95
N THR A 88 10.25 -30.52 11.97
CA THR A 88 8.95 -31.19 11.79
C THR A 88 7.91 -30.20 11.30
N PHE A 89 6.90 -30.67 10.55
CA PHE A 89 5.82 -29.81 10.02
C PHE A 89 5.16 -28.95 11.12
N GLY A 90 4.95 -29.53 12.31
CA GLY A 90 4.46 -28.80 13.49
C GLY A 90 5.40 -27.70 14.01
N GLU A 91 6.72 -27.82 13.82
CA GLU A 91 7.71 -26.81 14.20
C GLU A 91 7.76 -25.68 13.15
N ILE A 92 7.55 -26.03 11.88
CA ILE A 92 7.42 -25.04 10.80
C ILE A 92 6.17 -24.20 11.02
N GLN A 93 5.08 -24.83 11.46
CA GLN A 93 3.83 -24.15 11.77
C GLN A 93 3.98 -23.16 12.93
N THR A 94 4.67 -23.55 14.02
CA THR A 94 4.97 -22.63 15.14
C THR A 94 5.90 -21.50 14.72
N LEU A 95 6.91 -21.79 13.89
CA LEU A 95 7.82 -20.79 13.34
C LEU A 95 7.08 -19.73 12.52
N ILE A 96 6.21 -20.16 11.60
CA ILE A 96 5.42 -19.26 10.75
C ILE A 96 4.47 -18.43 11.61
N TYR A 97 3.82 -19.04 12.60
CA TYR A 97 2.98 -18.33 13.56
C TYR A 97 3.76 -17.22 14.29
N LEU A 98 4.93 -17.54 14.84
CA LEU A 98 5.77 -16.58 15.55
C LEU A 98 6.19 -15.43 14.64
N LYS A 99 6.62 -15.74 13.40
CA LYS A 99 6.98 -14.73 12.39
C LYS A 99 5.82 -13.79 12.08
N ILE A 100 4.64 -14.34 11.81
CA ILE A 100 3.46 -13.54 11.43
C ILE A 100 3.10 -12.62 12.60
N SER A 101 3.02 -13.16 13.82
CA SER A 101 2.70 -12.37 15.01
C SER A 101 3.69 -11.23 15.23
N LEU A 102 5.01 -11.49 15.17
CA LEU A 102 6.04 -10.46 15.35
C LEU A 102 5.99 -9.40 14.23
N SER A 103 5.87 -9.85 12.98
CA SER A 103 5.80 -8.99 11.79
C SER A 103 4.61 -8.05 11.88
N ASP A 104 3.41 -8.55 12.21
CA ASP A 104 2.18 -7.76 12.23
C ASP A 104 2.30 -6.57 13.20
N PHE A 105 2.81 -6.80 14.42
CA PHE A 105 3.01 -5.69 15.35
C PHE A 105 4.08 -4.69 14.88
N LEU A 106 5.18 -5.17 14.31
CA LEU A 106 6.23 -4.29 13.76
C LEU A 106 5.68 -3.43 12.60
N THR A 107 4.81 -4.00 11.76
CA THR A 107 4.17 -3.25 10.66
C THR A 107 3.24 -2.16 11.17
N VAL A 108 2.53 -2.37 12.28
CA VAL A 108 1.66 -1.35 12.89
C VAL A 108 2.49 -0.17 13.40
N PHE A 109 3.65 -0.42 14.02
CA PHE A 109 4.56 0.65 14.43
C PHE A 109 5.09 1.45 13.24
N ALA A 110 5.44 0.76 12.15
CA ALA A 110 5.89 1.40 10.91
C ALA A 110 4.77 2.26 10.29
N ALA A 111 3.53 1.75 10.22
CA ALA A 111 2.38 2.45 9.62
C ALA A 111 1.98 3.73 10.38
N ARG A 112 2.28 3.81 11.68
CA ARG A 112 1.95 4.97 12.52
C ARG A 112 2.77 6.22 12.19
N THR A 113 3.88 6.07 11.48
CA THR A 113 4.80 7.17 11.15
C THR A 113 4.94 7.32 9.64
N LYS A 114 4.91 8.56 9.14
CA LYS A 114 5.15 8.86 7.71
C LYS A 114 6.65 8.96 7.38
N GLY A 115 7.52 9.10 8.38
CA GLY A 115 8.98 9.09 8.26
C GLY A 115 9.58 7.77 8.74
N PHE A 116 10.87 7.75 9.07
CA PHE A 116 11.50 6.56 9.64
C PHE A 116 10.89 6.19 11.00
N PHE A 117 10.77 4.89 11.29
CA PHE A 117 10.17 4.41 12.54
C PHE A 117 10.85 4.94 13.81
N TRP A 118 12.16 5.25 13.74
CA TRP A 118 12.93 5.80 14.87
C TRP A 118 12.75 7.29 15.12
N GLU A 119 12.22 8.03 14.13
CA GLU A 119 12.06 9.48 14.27
C GLU A 119 10.98 9.82 15.32
N ARG A 120 10.08 8.88 15.62
CA ARG A 120 9.05 9.05 16.64
C ARG A 120 8.95 7.84 17.56
N ARG A 121 9.23 8.07 18.84
CA ARG A 121 9.03 7.07 19.89
C ARG A 121 7.57 6.55 19.89
N PRO A 122 7.36 5.23 20.01
CA PRO A 122 6.03 4.67 20.22
C PRO A 122 5.44 5.15 21.55
N GLY A 123 4.12 5.34 21.59
CA GLY A 123 3.42 5.65 22.83
C GLY A 123 3.48 4.47 23.81
N TYR A 124 3.56 4.76 25.11
CA TYR A 124 3.72 3.74 26.16
C TYR A 124 2.64 2.65 26.14
N ALA A 125 1.39 2.99 25.82
CA ALA A 125 0.30 2.01 25.72
C ALA A 125 0.52 0.98 24.59
N LEU A 126 1.01 1.42 23.43
CA LEU A 126 1.31 0.53 22.29
C LEU A 126 2.54 -0.33 22.59
N LEU A 127 3.54 0.24 23.27
CA LEU A 127 4.74 -0.47 23.67
C LEU A 127 4.43 -1.59 24.68
N ILE A 128 3.58 -1.34 25.68
CA ILE A 128 3.17 -2.38 26.64
C ILE A 128 2.38 -3.48 25.93
N ALA A 129 1.44 -3.11 25.05
CA ALA A 129 0.68 -4.09 24.25
C ALA A 129 1.60 -4.96 23.40
N PHE A 130 2.62 -4.36 22.77
CA PHE A 130 3.64 -5.07 22.02
C PHE A 130 4.45 -6.03 22.91
N ILE A 131 4.95 -5.57 24.05
CA ILE A 131 5.72 -6.43 24.96
C ILE A 131 4.85 -7.59 25.43
N CYS A 132 3.62 -7.35 25.89
CA CYS A 132 2.71 -8.42 26.30
C CYS A 132 2.42 -9.40 25.16
N ALA A 133 2.07 -8.91 23.97
CA ALA A 133 1.73 -9.77 22.84
C ALA A 133 2.93 -10.58 22.32
N THR A 134 4.10 -9.96 22.18
CA THR A 134 5.33 -10.65 21.76
C THR A 134 5.84 -11.62 22.83
N SER A 135 5.64 -11.30 24.11
CA SER A 135 5.97 -12.23 25.20
C SER A 135 5.05 -13.43 25.18
N ILE A 136 3.73 -13.23 25.05
CA ILE A 136 2.76 -14.33 24.94
C ILE A 136 3.05 -15.19 23.70
N SER A 137 3.32 -14.58 22.54
CA SER A 137 3.64 -15.30 21.32
C SER A 137 4.95 -16.12 21.46
N SER A 138 5.98 -15.54 22.09
CA SER A 138 7.24 -16.24 22.34
C SER A 138 7.08 -17.38 23.35
N VAL A 139 6.30 -17.17 24.41
CA VAL A 139 5.98 -18.21 25.40
C VAL A 139 5.18 -19.34 24.75
N LEU A 140 4.15 -19.04 23.93
CA LEU A 140 3.40 -20.06 23.19
C LEU A 140 4.27 -20.85 22.21
N SER A 141 5.30 -20.22 21.65
CA SER A 141 6.24 -20.89 20.76
C SER A 141 7.20 -21.83 21.49
N LEU A 142 7.60 -21.49 22.72
CA LEU A 142 8.55 -22.26 23.54
C LEU A 142 7.83 -23.36 24.34
N GLU A 143 6.74 -22.98 24.98
CA GLU A 143 5.92 -23.77 25.87
C GLU A 143 4.52 -23.84 25.23
N TRP A 144 4.40 -24.61 24.14
CA TRP A 144 3.09 -24.84 23.53
C TRP A 144 2.21 -25.59 24.54
N PHE A 145 1.47 -24.80 25.32
CA PHE A 145 0.86 -25.24 26.57
C PHE A 145 -0.36 -26.12 26.35
N LEU A 146 -1.01 -26.03 25.19
CA LEU A 146 -2.21 -26.79 24.88
C LEU A 146 -1.82 -28.27 24.81
N PRO A 147 -2.14 -29.08 25.83
CA PRO A 147 -2.00 -30.51 25.73
C PRO A 147 -2.97 -30.92 24.61
N ALA A 148 -2.51 -31.76 23.69
CA ALA A 148 -3.47 -32.66 23.08
C ALA A 148 -4.03 -33.47 24.26
N GLU A 149 -5.25 -33.17 24.69
CA GLU A 149 -5.98 -34.07 25.57
C GLU A 149 -6.28 -35.33 24.75
N ASP A 150 -5.26 -36.17 24.66
CA ASP A 150 -5.39 -37.61 24.59
C ASP A 150 -5.83 -37.99 26.00
N ASP A 151 -7.12 -38.30 26.17
CA ASP A 151 -7.66 -39.30 27.13
C ASP A 151 -9.15 -39.11 27.48
N THR A 152 -9.87 -38.10 26.96
CA THR A 152 -11.35 -38.08 27.10
C THR A 152 -12.06 -37.83 25.77
N VAL A 153 -12.15 -38.87 24.96
CA VAL A 153 -13.24 -39.00 23.98
C VAL A 153 -14.45 -39.55 24.75
N PRO A 154 -15.43 -38.72 25.21
CA PRO A 154 -16.75 -39.27 25.45
C PRO A 154 -17.29 -39.67 24.09
N ASP A 155 -17.53 -40.97 23.93
CA ASP A 155 -18.18 -41.63 22.80
C ASP A 155 -19.26 -40.76 22.14
N LEU A 156 -18.87 -39.92 21.17
CA LEU A 156 -19.80 -39.12 20.38
C LEU A 156 -19.82 -39.67 18.97
N SER A 157 -20.25 -40.94 18.91
CA SER A 157 -20.59 -41.74 17.73
C SER A 157 -21.84 -41.24 16.99
N SER A 158 -22.08 -39.92 16.94
CA SER A 158 -23.30 -39.37 16.34
C SER A 158 -23.08 -38.04 15.61
N SER A 159 -22.02 -37.96 14.80
CA SER A 159 -22.06 -37.05 13.64
C SER A 159 -21.23 -37.65 12.51
N THR A 160 -21.90 -37.95 11.40
CA THR A 160 -21.37 -38.49 10.15
C THR A 160 -20.34 -37.56 9.50
N ALA A 161 -19.13 -37.55 10.05
CA ALA A 161 -17.90 -37.09 9.41
C ALA A 161 -16.82 -38.10 9.84
N SER A 162 -16.11 -38.68 8.87
CA SER A 162 -15.10 -39.73 9.10
C SER A 162 -14.13 -39.30 10.20
N GLU A 163 -13.92 -40.17 11.20
CA GLU A 163 -12.95 -39.95 12.27
C GLU A 163 -11.54 -39.68 11.72
N ASP A 164 -11.22 -40.22 10.54
CA ASP A 164 -9.96 -39.99 9.84
C ASP A 164 -9.77 -38.51 9.46
N ILE A 165 -10.85 -37.79 9.15
CA ILE A 165 -10.79 -36.36 8.81
C ILE A 165 -10.51 -35.53 10.08
N LYS A 166 -11.16 -35.84 11.21
CA LYS A 166 -10.93 -35.12 12.48
C LYS A 166 -9.52 -35.32 12.99
N THR A 167 -9.01 -36.55 12.96
CA THR A 167 -7.63 -36.87 13.37
C THR A 167 -6.61 -36.27 12.42
N THR A 168 -6.86 -36.26 11.10
CA THR A 168 -5.99 -35.58 10.13
C THR A 168 -5.95 -34.07 10.35
N ILE A 169 -7.10 -33.43 10.61
CA ILE A 169 -7.18 -31.99 10.92
C ILE A 169 -6.49 -31.68 12.25
N LEU A 170 -6.72 -32.50 13.29
CA LEU A 170 -6.05 -32.34 14.59
C LEU A 170 -4.53 -32.51 14.49
N ASN A 171 -4.06 -33.51 13.74
CA ASN A 171 -2.64 -33.73 13.48
C ASN A 171 -2.04 -32.62 12.61
N ALA A 172 -2.81 -32.02 11.71
CA ALA A 172 -2.39 -30.85 10.91
C ALA A 172 -2.36 -29.55 11.72
N VAL A 173 -3.09 -29.46 12.84
CA VAL A 173 -3.05 -28.32 13.77
C VAL A 173 -2.04 -28.52 14.90
N LYS A 174 -1.49 -29.73 15.04
CA LYS A 174 -0.52 -30.10 16.08
C LYS A 174 0.80 -29.34 15.91
N MET A 175 0.84 -28.19 16.57
CA MET A 175 2.00 -27.34 16.72
C MET A 175 2.98 -27.99 17.71
N THR A 176 4.25 -28.07 17.34
CA THR A 176 5.30 -28.63 18.21
C THR A 176 6.24 -27.52 18.67
N LYS A 177 6.70 -27.64 19.93
CA LYS A 177 7.60 -26.67 20.56
C LYS A 177 8.84 -26.43 19.69
N ILE A 178 9.24 -25.17 19.56
CA ILE A 178 10.43 -24.78 18.83
C ILE A 178 11.59 -24.52 19.81
N SER A 179 12.83 -24.80 19.40
CA SER A 179 14.00 -24.45 20.21
C SER A 179 14.13 -22.93 20.36
N GLY A 180 14.56 -22.46 21.54
CA GLY A 180 14.74 -21.03 21.81
C GLY A 180 15.75 -20.35 20.89
N GLY A 181 16.77 -21.08 20.42
CA GLY A 181 17.73 -20.57 19.43
C GLY A 181 17.06 -20.22 18.10
N SER A 182 16.22 -21.11 17.58
CA SER A 182 15.44 -20.88 16.37
C SER A 182 14.40 -19.77 16.52
N ALA A 183 13.76 -19.64 17.69
CA ALA A 183 12.85 -18.52 17.96
C ALA A 183 13.60 -17.17 17.94
N GLY A 184 14.80 -17.11 18.51
CA GLY A 184 15.67 -15.93 18.44
C GLY A 184 16.09 -15.58 17.01
N ALA A 185 16.42 -16.58 16.18
CA ALA A 185 16.74 -16.39 14.77
C ALA A 185 15.57 -15.80 13.97
N VAL A 186 14.34 -16.27 14.22
CA VAL A 186 13.11 -15.70 13.64
C VAL A 186 12.93 -14.25 14.07
N TRP A 187 13.24 -13.93 15.32
CA TRP A 187 13.20 -12.56 15.83
C TRP A 187 14.13 -11.63 15.05
N ILE A 188 15.39 -12.05 14.85
CA ILE A 188 16.39 -11.31 14.07
C ILE A 188 15.92 -11.14 12.62
N TYR A 189 15.42 -12.22 12.01
CA TYR A 189 14.83 -12.17 10.67
C TYR A 189 13.70 -11.13 10.57
N CYS A 190 12.77 -11.14 11.53
CA CYS A 190 11.67 -10.19 11.59
C CYS A 190 12.15 -8.75 11.72
N LEU A 191 13.19 -8.49 12.53
CA LEU A 191 13.77 -7.15 12.68
C LEU A 191 14.43 -6.64 11.40
N ILE A 192 15.20 -7.48 10.71
CA ILE A 192 15.86 -7.12 9.45
C ILE A 192 14.80 -6.75 8.40
N TRP A 193 13.75 -7.57 8.28
CA TRP A 193 12.66 -7.30 7.35
C TRP A 193 11.81 -6.10 7.76
N ALA A 194 11.58 -5.87 9.06
CA ALA A 194 10.90 -4.68 9.53
C ALA A 194 11.67 -3.40 9.19
N PHE A 195 13.00 -3.44 9.28
CA PHE A 195 13.85 -2.34 8.83
C PHE A 195 13.74 -2.11 7.31
N LEU A 196 13.81 -3.18 6.52
CA LEU A 196 13.65 -3.10 5.06
C LEU A 196 12.26 -2.59 4.66
N GLN A 197 11.22 -3.03 5.37
CA GLN A 197 9.84 -2.57 5.20
C GLN A 197 9.70 -1.07 5.53
N ASP A 198 10.37 -0.59 6.57
CA ASP A 198 10.35 0.83 6.90
C ASP A 198 11.07 1.69 5.85
N ILE A 199 12.18 1.20 5.27
CA ILE A 199 12.83 1.85 4.12
C ILE A 199 11.88 1.92 2.92
N ALA A 200 11.25 0.80 2.56
CA ALA A 200 10.31 0.75 1.44
C ALA A 200 9.14 1.73 1.64
N LYS A 201 8.64 1.84 2.88
CA LYS A 201 7.63 2.83 3.28
C LYS A 201 8.10 4.27 3.04
N VAL A 202 9.30 4.61 3.50
CA VAL A 202 9.86 5.97 3.36
C VAL A 202 10.05 6.32 1.88
N ILE A 203 10.57 5.39 1.07
CA ILE A 203 10.70 5.57 -0.38
C ILE A 203 9.31 5.82 -1.00
N THR A 204 8.30 5.03 -0.62
CA THR A 204 6.94 5.18 -1.13
C THR A 204 6.39 6.58 -0.82
N TYR A 205 6.53 7.07 0.41
CA TYR A 205 6.09 8.42 0.77
C TYR A 205 6.90 9.52 0.08
N TYR A 206 8.19 9.30 -0.16
CA TYR A 206 9.04 10.22 -0.91
C TYR A 206 8.58 10.35 -2.37
N VAL A 207 8.31 9.23 -3.05
CA VAL A 207 7.78 9.21 -4.42
C VAL A 207 6.41 9.88 -4.48
N ILE A 208 5.51 9.57 -3.54
CA ILE A 208 4.20 10.21 -3.45
C ILE A 208 4.33 11.71 -3.26
N ALA A 209 5.26 12.17 -2.41
CA ALA A 209 5.48 13.59 -2.20
C ALA A 209 5.90 14.29 -3.49
N ILE A 210 6.84 13.71 -4.24
CA ILE A 210 7.30 14.26 -5.53
C ILE A 210 6.13 14.38 -6.52
N VAL A 211 5.35 13.31 -6.70
CA VAL A 211 4.22 13.29 -7.64
C VAL A 211 3.15 14.30 -7.24
N HIS A 212 2.79 14.33 -5.94
CA HIS A 212 1.77 15.25 -5.43
C HIS A 212 2.20 16.71 -5.52
N HIS A 213 3.50 17.01 -5.41
CA HIS A 213 4.01 18.37 -5.63
C HIS A 213 3.79 18.83 -7.08
N GLY A 214 4.04 17.95 -8.06
CA GLY A 214 3.78 18.25 -9.48
C GLY A 214 2.30 18.45 -9.80
N ASP A 215 1.41 17.66 -9.18
CA ASP A 215 -0.04 17.79 -9.38
C ASP A 215 -0.61 19.08 -8.75
N GLU A 216 -0.14 19.47 -7.57
CA GLU A 216 -0.54 20.72 -6.93
C GLU A 216 -0.11 21.94 -7.74
N GLU A 217 1.11 21.94 -8.30
CA GLU A 217 1.60 23.02 -9.15
C GLU A 217 0.71 23.22 -10.38
N LYS A 218 0.36 22.14 -11.09
CA LYS A 218 -0.56 22.17 -12.23
C LYS A 218 -1.95 22.67 -11.85
N ARG A 219 -2.48 22.23 -10.70
CA ARG A 219 -3.79 22.67 -10.17
C ARG A 219 -3.79 24.15 -9.79
N VAL A 220 -2.69 24.67 -9.25
CA VAL A 220 -2.53 26.09 -8.94
C VAL A 220 -2.40 26.90 -10.23
N GLU A 221 -1.66 26.40 -11.22
CA GLU A 221 -1.53 27.05 -12.53
C GLU A 221 -2.87 27.13 -13.26
N GLN A 222 -3.66 26.04 -13.28
CA GLN A 222 -5.02 26.04 -13.84
C GLN A 222 -5.92 27.04 -13.13
N ARG A 223 -5.94 27.05 -11.78
CA ARG A 223 -6.72 28.05 -11.04
C ARG A 223 -6.28 29.47 -11.33
N ASN A 224 -4.98 29.72 -11.46
CA ASN A 224 -4.47 31.05 -11.83
C ASN A 224 -4.91 31.45 -13.25
N LYS A 225 -4.97 30.52 -14.21
CA LYS A 225 -5.50 30.76 -15.56
C LYS A 225 -7.00 31.09 -15.51
N GLU A 226 -7.79 30.36 -14.72
CA GLU A 226 -9.22 30.63 -14.52
C GLU A 226 -9.48 31.99 -13.85
N ILE A 227 -8.69 32.35 -12.83
CA ILE A 227 -8.79 33.65 -12.15
C ILE A 227 -8.43 34.79 -13.11
N LYS A 228 -7.39 34.62 -13.95
CA LYS A 228 -7.03 35.61 -14.97
C LYS A 228 -8.14 35.77 -16.01
N LEU A 229 -8.72 34.68 -16.48
CA LEU A 229 -9.81 34.69 -17.46
C LEU A 229 -11.08 35.35 -16.90
N THR A 230 -11.47 34.99 -15.68
CA THR A 230 -12.63 35.61 -15.00
C THR A 230 -12.42 37.10 -14.72
N THR A 231 -11.20 37.49 -14.32
CA THR A 231 -10.84 38.91 -14.12
C THR A 231 -10.87 39.69 -15.42
N ALA A 232 -10.34 39.13 -16.52
CA ALA A 232 -10.36 39.75 -17.84
C ALA A 232 -11.80 39.94 -18.37
N ILE A 233 -12.68 38.95 -18.17
CA ILE A 233 -14.10 39.08 -18.51
C ILE A 233 -14.76 40.19 -17.67
N ALA A 234 -14.47 40.25 -16.36
CA ALA A 234 -15.02 41.30 -15.51
C ALA A 234 -14.55 42.70 -15.91
N THR A 235 -13.29 42.85 -16.34
CA THR A 235 -12.78 44.12 -16.85
C THR A 235 -13.40 44.50 -18.19
N ASP A 236 -13.57 43.55 -19.11
CA ASP A 236 -14.22 43.78 -20.41
C ASP A 236 -15.69 44.17 -20.24
N VAL A 237 -16.41 43.54 -19.30
CA VAL A 237 -17.78 43.90 -18.96
C VAL A 237 -17.87 45.34 -18.43
N ARG A 238 -16.92 45.75 -17.58
CA ARG A 238 -16.86 47.15 -17.08
C ARG A 238 -16.53 48.13 -18.21
N ALA A 239 -15.57 47.80 -19.08
CA ALA A 239 -15.17 48.62 -20.22
C ALA A 239 -16.30 48.77 -21.26
N ALA A 240 -17.06 47.70 -21.53
CA ALA A 240 -18.24 47.73 -22.39
C ALA A 240 -19.33 48.65 -21.83
N ARG A 241 -19.54 48.62 -20.50
CA ARG A 241 -20.51 49.50 -19.81
C ARG A 241 -20.14 50.98 -19.94
N THR A 242 -18.86 51.32 -19.84
CA THR A 242 -18.38 52.71 -20.00
C THR A 242 -18.43 53.20 -21.45
N ARG A 243 -18.35 52.30 -22.44
CA ARG A 243 -18.42 52.65 -23.87
C ARG A 243 -19.87 52.77 -24.40
N GLY A 244 -20.87 52.73 -23.52
CA GLY A 244 -22.28 52.81 -23.93
C GLY A 244 -22.78 51.59 -24.72
N LEU A 245 -21.96 50.54 -24.85
CA LEU A 245 -22.37 49.22 -25.36
C LEU A 245 -23.12 48.50 -24.24
N SER A 246 -24.31 48.97 -23.93
CA SER A 246 -25.27 48.23 -23.12
C SER A 246 -25.59 46.94 -23.84
N ARG A 247 -25.12 45.81 -23.29
CA ARG A 247 -25.70 44.52 -23.64
C ARG A 247 -27.15 44.55 -23.14
N ALA A 248 -28.10 44.79 -24.04
CA ALA A 248 -29.49 44.48 -23.80
C ALA A 248 -29.55 42.98 -23.47
N GLY A 249 -29.87 42.66 -22.22
CA GLY A 249 -29.82 41.29 -21.71
C GLY A 249 -29.09 41.17 -20.37
N SER A 250 -29.49 41.98 -19.39
CA SER A 250 -29.29 41.66 -17.99
C SER A 250 -30.56 40.99 -17.46
N THR A 251 -30.65 39.67 -17.53
CA THR A 251 -31.46 38.94 -16.54
C THR A 251 -30.69 38.96 -15.23
N GLN A 252 -30.79 40.08 -14.51
CA GLN A 252 -30.52 40.09 -13.10
C GLN A 252 -31.62 39.27 -12.43
N LEU A 253 -31.29 38.07 -11.96
CA LEU A 253 -32.09 37.36 -10.97
C LEU A 253 -31.92 38.07 -9.63
N ARG A 254 -32.59 39.22 -9.49
CA ARG A 254 -32.94 39.81 -8.19
C ARG A 254 -34.24 39.13 -7.76
N ALA A 255 -34.15 38.18 -6.84
CA ALA A 255 -35.32 37.60 -6.20
C ALA A 255 -36.13 38.71 -5.51
N ARG A 256 -37.27 39.07 -6.09
CA ARG A 256 -38.30 39.89 -5.44
C ARG A 256 -39.66 39.35 -5.85
N SER A 257 -40.33 38.79 -4.85
CA SER A 257 -41.72 38.36 -4.83
C SER A 257 -42.66 39.48 -5.32
N GLY A 258 -43.67 39.13 -6.14
CA GLY A 258 -44.76 40.04 -6.52
C GLY A 258 -45.40 39.75 -7.89
N SER A 259 -46.56 39.09 -7.85
CA SER A 259 -47.73 39.09 -8.76
C SER A 259 -47.71 39.81 -10.13
N VAL A 260 -48.20 39.06 -11.13
CA VAL A 260 -49.25 39.38 -12.12
C VAL A 260 -49.05 40.57 -13.09
N SER A 261 -48.93 40.27 -14.39
CA SER A 261 -49.93 40.57 -15.46
C SER A 261 -49.30 40.58 -16.86
N SER A 262 -50.19 40.33 -17.82
CA SER A 262 -50.07 40.10 -19.26
C SER A 262 -49.59 41.30 -20.10
N THR A 263 -49.51 41.03 -21.42
CA THR A 263 -49.39 41.97 -22.57
C THR A 263 -47.93 42.19 -22.99
N GLY A 264 -47.46 41.94 -24.21
CA GLY A 264 -48.10 41.75 -25.50
C GLY A 264 -47.27 42.51 -26.55
N GLY A 265 -46.72 41.80 -27.54
CA GLY A 265 -46.36 42.36 -28.85
C GLY A 265 -44.93 42.86 -29.08
N GLY A 266 -44.36 42.46 -30.23
CA GLY A 266 -43.45 43.31 -31.02
C GLY A 266 -42.05 42.76 -31.25
N GLY A 267 -41.85 42.05 -32.36
CA GLY A 267 -40.55 41.52 -32.80
C GLY A 267 -39.63 42.53 -33.48
N VAL A 268 -38.55 41.95 -34.04
CA VAL A 268 -37.57 42.52 -35.00
C VAL A 268 -36.31 43.16 -34.39
N ALA A 269 -35.33 42.34 -33.98
CA ALA A 269 -33.91 42.75 -33.89
C ALA A 269 -32.87 41.59 -33.79
N ALA A 270 -33.22 40.33 -34.09
CA ALA A 270 -32.37 39.17 -33.76
C ALA A 270 -31.36 38.71 -34.84
N SER A 271 -31.26 39.40 -35.99
CA SER A 271 -30.44 38.93 -37.12
C SER A 271 -28.98 39.44 -37.09
N GLY A 272 -28.75 40.70 -36.65
CA GLY A 272 -27.41 41.31 -36.67
C GLY A 272 -26.44 40.75 -35.62
N ASP A 273 -26.94 40.44 -34.42
CA ASP A 273 -26.10 39.96 -33.32
C ASP A 273 -25.59 38.53 -33.54
N MET A 274 -26.38 37.69 -34.22
CA MET A 274 -25.99 36.31 -34.55
C MET A 274 -24.83 36.28 -35.56
N GLU A 275 -24.82 37.19 -36.54
CA GLU A 275 -23.72 37.28 -37.52
C GLU A 275 -22.43 37.81 -36.89
N ALA A 276 -22.52 38.74 -35.94
CA ALA A 276 -21.37 39.20 -35.16
C ALA A 276 -20.77 38.08 -34.29
N VAL A 277 -21.62 37.23 -33.69
CA VAL A 277 -21.18 36.05 -32.93
C VAL A 277 -20.54 35.01 -33.84
N LYS A 278 -21.14 34.69 -35.00
CA LYS A 278 -20.55 33.78 -36.00
C LYS A 278 -19.21 34.28 -36.54
N ALA A 279 -19.04 35.59 -36.73
CA ALA A 279 -17.77 36.18 -37.14
C ALA A 279 -16.67 36.00 -36.09
N ARG A 280 -17.02 36.09 -34.79
CA ARG A 280 -16.08 35.83 -33.69
C ARG A 280 -15.71 34.36 -33.57
N ILE A 281 -16.68 33.45 -33.77
CA ILE A 281 -16.43 31.99 -33.80
C ILE A 281 -15.45 31.65 -34.93
N ARG A 282 -15.69 32.14 -36.15
CA ARG A 282 -14.77 31.94 -37.29
C ARG A 282 -13.36 32.49 -37.01
N LYS A 283 -13.26 33.63 -36.31
CA LYS A 283 -11.96 34.20 -35.92
C LYS A 283 -11.24 33.33 -34.90
N ILE A 284 -11.96 32.73 -33.95
CA ILE A 284 -11.40 31.81 -32.95
C ILE A 284 -10.97 30.49 -33.61
N GLU A 285 -11.79 29.94 -34.50
CA GLU A 285 -11.44 28.75 -35.29
C GLU A 285 -10.18 28.98 -36.15
N ALA A 286 -10.05 30.17 -36.75
CA ALA A 286 -8.85 30.57 -37.49
C ALA A 286 -7.61 30.81 -36.60
N GLN A 287 -7.79 31.06 -35.30
CA GLN A 287 -6.67 31.12 -34.36
C GLN A 287 -6.26 29.72 -33.93
N LEU A 288 -7.22 28.82 -33.72
CA LEU A 288 -6.97 27.43 -33.35
C LEU A 288 -6.16 26.69 -34.43
N SER A 289 -6.49 26.88 -35.71
CA SER A 289 -5.73 26.26 -36.82
C SER A 289 -4.28 26.75 -36.93
N LYS A 290 -3.97 27.95 -36.45
CA LYS A 290 -2.59 28.44 -36.36
C LYS A 290 -1.82 27.79 -35.22
N VAL A 291 -2.50 27.46 -34.12
CA VAL A 291 -1.89 26.75 -32.99
C VAL A 291 -1.55 25.32 -33.38
N ASP A 292 -2.46 24.59 -34.04
CA ASP A 292 -2.19 23.25 -34.55
C ASP A 292 -1.00 23.22 -35.53
N ARG A 293 -0.89 24.25 -36.39
CA ARG A 293 0.25 24.39 -37.30
C ARG A 293 1.56 24.63 -36.56
N LEU A 294 1.55 25.47 -35.53
CA LEU A 294 2.74 25.74 -34.72
C LEU A 294 3.16 24.50 -33.92
N GLU A 295 2.22 23.73 -33.39
CA GLU A 295 2.53 22.45 -32.73
C GLU A 295 3.19 21.47 -33.70
N GLY A 296 2.70 21.37 -34.95
CA GLY A 296 3.34 20.55 -35.99
C GLY A 296 4.75 21.02 -36.36
N GLU A 297 4.99 22.33 -36.47
CA GLU A 297 6.32 22.90 -36.72
C GLU A 297 7.29 22.62 -35.55
N LEU A 298 6.79 22.65 -34.31
CA LEU A 298 7.56 22.37 -33.10
C LEU A 298 7.91 20.88 -32.98
N GLU A 299 6.99 19.98 -33.35
CA GLU A 299 7.26 18.55 -33.43
C GLU A 299 8.29 18.19 -34.53
N ALA A 300 8.22 18.87 -35.67
CA ALA A 300 9.20 18.69 -36.75
C ALA A 300 10.60 19.17 -36.32
N LEU A 301 10.70 20.35 -35.70
CA LEU A 301 11.96 20.85 -35.15
C LEU A 301 12.51 19.95 -34.04
N ARG A 302 11.65 19.43 -33.18
CA ARG A 302 12.04 18.46 -32.15
C ARG A 302 12.65 17.20 -32.77
N LYS A 303 12.08 16.67 -33.86
CA LYS A 303 12.65 15.51 -34.57
C LYS A 303 14.01 15.81 -35.19
N VAL A 304 14.20 17.01 -35.76
CA VAL A 304 15.49 17.43 -36.34
C VAL A 304 16.58 17.60 -35.27
N VAL A 305 16.24 18.20 -34.12
CA VAL A 305 17.18 18.35 -33.01
C VAL A 305 17.59 16.99 -32.44
N MET A 306 16.64 16.08 -32.22
CA MET A 306 16.95 14.73 -31.70
C MET A 306 17.78 13.89 -32.69
N ALA A 307 17.68 14.15 -33.99
CA ALA A 307 18.50 13.47 -35.01
C ALA A 307 19.89 14.11 -35.21
N SER A 308 20.15 15.29 -34.61
CA SER A 308 21.45 15.97 -34.67
C SER A 308 22.34 15.64 -33.47
N ASP A 309 21.79 15.01 -32.43
CA ASP A 309 22.51 14.60 -31.20
C ASP A 309 22.93 13.11 -31.22
N GLU A 310 22.63 12.37 -32.29
CA GLU A 310 23.16 11.02 -32.60
C GLU A 310 24.27 11.09 -33.66
#